data_AF-A0A5K0XQ78-F1
#
_entry.id   AF-A0A5K0XQ78-F1
#
_cell.length_a   1.000
_cell.length_b   1.000
_cell.length_c   1.000
_cell.angle_alpha   90.00
_cell.angle_beta   90.00
_cell.angle_gamma   90.00
#
_symmetry.space_group_name_H-M   'P 1'
#
loop_
_entity.id
_entity.type
_entity.pdbx_description
1 polymer ?
#
loop_
_entity_poly.entity_id
_entity_poly.type
_entity_poly.pdbx_seq_one_letter_code
_entity_poly.pdbx_strand_id
1 'polypeptide(L)' 'EWKQKKRTRQRLLAAKKKLADIGQQHILEGLSSGDKDQKLLLTNQITNMNLQLFQHALHNISKPKV' A
#
# COMPACT_ATOMS: atom_id res chain seq x y z
N GLU A 1 -8.50 9.37 -20.64
CA GLU A 1 -8.37 9.68 -19.20
C GLU A 1 -9.13 8.75 -18.25
N TRP A 2 -10.42 8.46 -18.49
CA TRP A 2 -11.24 7.61 -17.59
C TRP A 2 -10.69 6.18 -17.37
N LYS A 3 -10.20 5.53 -18.44
CA LYS A 3 -9.62 4.18 -18.38
C LYS A 3 -8.41 4.10 -17.44
N GLN A 4 -7.55 5.14 -17.44
CA GLN A 4 -6.38 5.22 -16.57
C GLN A 4 -6.81 5.47 -15.12
N LYS A 5 -7.74 6.40 -14.88
CA LYS A 5 -8.32 6.63 -13.54
C LYS A 5 -8.94 5.36 -12.96
N LYS A 6 -9.67 4.58 -13.76
CA LYS A 6 -10.25 3.29 -13.36
C LYS A 6 -9.18 2.27 -12.98
N ARG A 7 -8.11 2.15 -13.76
CA ARG A 7 -6.99 1.23 -13.50
C ARG A 7 -6.26 1.59 -12.21
N THR A 8 -5.98 2.88 -12.00
CA THR A 8 -5.37 3.38 -10.76
C THR A 8 -6.24 3.07 -9.54
N ARG A 9 -7.56 3.30 -9.64
CA ARG A 9 -8.50 2.98 -8.56
C ARG A 9 -8.51 1.49 -8.22
N GLN A 10 -8.51 0.61 -9.23
CA GLN A 10 -8.45 -0.84 -9.02
C GLN A 10 -7.14 -1.28 -8.36
N ARG A 11 -6.00 -0.73 -8.80
CA ARG A 11 -4.69 -1.00 -8.18
C ARG A 11 -4.65 -0.54 -6.73
N LEU A 12 -5.16 0.65 -6.44
CA LEU A 12 -5.24 1.17 -5.08
C LEU A 12 -6.11 0.27 -4.19
N LEU A 13 -7.27 -0.19 -4.69
CA LEU A 13 -8.13 -1.09 -3.93
C LEU A 13 -7.45 -2.44 -3.64
N ALA A 14 -6.79 -3.02 -4.64
CA ALA A 14 -6.03 -4.26 -4.48
C ALA A 14 -4.87 -4.08 -3.48
N ALA A 15 -4.17 -2.95 -3.55
CA ALA A 15 -3.08 -2.63 -2.64
C ALA A 15 -3.57 -2.45 -1.20
N LYS A 16 -4.67 -1.73 -0.99
CA LYS A 16 -5.31 -1.57 0.33
C LYS A 16 -5.69 -2.93 0.94
N LYS A 17 -6.33 -3.80 0.16
CA LYS A 17 -6.69 -5.15 0.61
C LYS A 17 -5.45 -5.94 1.02
N LYS A 18 -4.42 -5.95 0.17
CA LYS A 18 -3.19 -6.70 0.44
C LYS A 18 -2.46 -6.18 1.67
N LEU A 19 -2.41 -4.86 1.88
CA LEU A 19 -1.83 -4.24 3.07
C LEU A 19 -2.56 -4.65 4.35
N ALA A 20 -3.90 -4.72 4.32
CA ALA A 20 -4.67 -5.24 5.45
C ALA A 20 -4.36 -6.73 5.70
N ASP A 21 -4.32 -7.55 4.65
CA ASP A 21 -4.05 -8.99 4.75
C ASP A 21 -2.67 -9.29 5.36
N ILE A 22 -1.67 -8.42 5.16
CA ILE A 22 -0.31 -8.57 5.72
C ILE A 22 -0.12 -7.80 7.04
N GLY A 23 -1.20 -7.37 7.70
CA GLY A 23 -1.16 -6.73 9.02
C GLY A 23 -0.64 -5.28 9.01
N GLN A 24 -0.64 -4.60 7.86
CA GLN A 24 -0.13 -3.24 7.69
C GLN A 24 -1.27 -2.21 7.66
N GLN A 25 -2.25 -2.35 8.55
CA GLN A 25 -3.43 -1.48 8.62
C GLN A 25 -3.10 -0.03 8.96
N HIS A 26 -2.03 0.23 9.71
CA HIS A 26 -1.56 1.58 10.05
C HIS A 26 -1.24 2.44 8.81
N ILE A 27 -0.81 1.82 7.70
CA ILE A 27 -0.58 2.52 6.42
C ILE A 27 -1.92 3.04 5.86
N LEU A 28 -3.02 2.31 6.09
CA LEU A 28 -4.36 2.71 5.68
C LEU A 28 -4.90 3.85 6.55
N GLU A 29 -4.58 3.84 7.85
CA GLU A 29 -4.89 4.95 8.75
C GLU A 29 -4.17 6.23 8.31
N GLY A 30 -2.92 6.09 7.84
CA GLY A 30 -2.15 7.17 7.19
C GLY A 30 -2.82 7.78 5.96
N LEU A 31 -3.68 7.05 5.25
CA LEU A 31 -4.46 7.61 4.13
C LEU A 31 -5.64 8.46 4.59
N SER A 32 -6.10 8.26 5.83
CA SER A 32 -7.20 9.02 6.43
C SER A 32 -6.68 10.27 7.15
N SER A 33 -5.43 10.24 7.62
CA SER A 33 -4.73 11.36 8.27
C SER A 33 -3.86 12.15 7.27
N GLY A 34 -3.45 13.37 7.66
CA GLY A 34 -2.58 14.23 6.84
C GLY A 34 -3.32 15.14 5.84
N ASP A 35 -2.57 16.05 5.25
CA ASP A 35 -3.03 17.00 4.24
C ASP A 35 -3.23 16.33 2.86
N LYS A 36 -3.77 17.09 1.91
CA LYS A 36 -4.10 16.59 0.57
C LYS A 36 -2.88 16.07 -0.18
N ASP A 37 -1.72 16.72 -0.04
CA ASP A 37 -0.51 16.38 -0.78
C ASP A 37 0.18 15.16 -0.18
N GLN A 38 0.19 15.05 1.16
CA GLN A 38 0.62 13.87 1.90
C GLN A 38 -0.22 12.64 1.52
N LYS A 39 -1.55 12.79 1.47
CA LYS A 39 -2.47 11.72 1.05
C LYS A 39 -2.24 11.29 -0.39
N LEU A 40 -1.99 12.24 -1.29
CA LEU A 40 -1.68 11.96 -2.69
C LEU A 40 -0.35 11.22 -2.83
N LEU A 41 0.69 11.68 -2.12
CA LEU A 41 1.99 11.04 -2.08
C LEU A 41 1.90 9.59 -1.60
N LEU A 42 1.22 9.36 -0.47
CA LEU A 42 1.04 8.02 0.08
C LEU A 42 0.23 7.13 -0.86
N THR A 43 -0.82 7.65 -1.49
CA THR A 43 -1.61 6.93 -2.50
C THR A 43 -0.74 6.49 -3.69
N ASN A 44 0.14 7.38 -4.17
CA ASN A 44 1.05 7.07 -5.26
C ASN A 44 2.09 6.02 -4.86
N GLN A 45 2.66 6.11 -3.65
CA GLN A 45 3.61 5.13 -3.13
C GLN A 45 2.96 3.74 -3.03
N ILE A 46 1.77 3.63 -2.42
CA ILE A 46 1.05 2.37 -2.26
C ILE A 46 0.68 1.76 -3.63
N THR A 47 0.26 2.59 -4.59
CA THR A 47 -0.19 2.11 -5.91
C THR A 47 0.97 1.60 -6.78
N ASN A 48 2.17 2.14 -6.59
CA ASN A 48 3.35 1.81 -7.39
C ASN A 48 4.32 0.84 -6.69
N MET A 49 4.10 0.50 -5.42
CA MET A 49 4.92 -0.41 -4.66
C MET A 49 4.77 -1.86 -5.13
N ASN A 50 5.88 -2.61 -5.16
CA ASN A 50 5.84 -4.06 -5.33
C ASN A 50 5.44 -4.73 -4.00
N LEU A 51 4.15 -5.02 -3.85
CA LEU A 51 3.59 -5.60 -2.62
C LEU A 51 4.07 -7.04 -2.34
N GLN A 52 4.46 -7.79 -3.37
CA GLN A 52 5.02 -9.13 -3.17
C GLN A 52 6.41 -9.03 -2.53
N LEU A 53 7.25 -8.12 -3.02
CA LEU A 53 8.56 -7.85 -2.44
C LEU A 53 8.44 -7.29 -1.03
N PHE A 54 7.50 -6.37 -0.80
CA PHE A 54 7.23 -5.81 0.52
C PHE A 54 6.80 -6.90 1.52
N GLN A 55 5.87 -7.78 1.14
CA GLN A 55 5.47 -8.91 1.96
C GLN A 55 6.64 -9.87 2.25
N HIS A 56 7.48 -10.16 1.25
CA HIS A 56 8.64 -11.00 1.43
C HIS A 56 9.64 -10.39 2.43
N ALA A 57 9.90 -9.09 2.32
CA ALA A 57 10.77 -8.36 3.24
C ALA A 57 10.23 -8.41 4.69
N LEU A 58 8.92 -8.15 4.89
CA LEU A 58 8.29 -8.24 6.21
C LEU A 58 8.44 -9.63 6.83
N HIS A 59 8.22 -10.68 6.03
CA HIS A 59 8.34 -12.05 6.52
C HIS A 59 9.78 -12.40 6.92
N ASN A 60 10.77 -11.94 6.15
CA ASN A 60 12.18 -12.17 6.48
C ASN A 60 12.64 -11.40 7.72
N ILE A 61 12.14 -10.18 7.95
CA ILE A 61 12.45 -9.39 9.14
C ILE A 61 11.80 -9.99 10.39
N SER A 62 10.59 -10.53 10.27
CA SER A 62 9.87 -11.18 11.37
C SER A 62 10.49 -12.50 11.80
N LYS A 63 11.21 -13.18 10.90
CA LYS A 63 11.93 -14.42 11.25
C LYS A 63 13.15 -14.10 12.11
N PRO A 64 13.33 -14.76 13.27
CA PRO A 64 14.60 -14.71 13.97
C PRO A 64 15.69 -15.24 13.03
N LYS A 65 16.80 -14.49 12.93
CA LYS A 65 18.01 -15.01 12.29
C LYS A 65 18.55 -16.11 13.18
N VAL A 66 18.50 -17.35 12.68
CA VAL A 66 19.13 -18.52 13.30
C VAL A 66 20.64 -18.40 13.16
#